data_AF-A0A953BA96-F1
#
_entry.id   AF-A0A953BA96-F1
#
_cell.length_a   1.000
_cell.length_b   1.000
_cell.length_c   1.000
_cell.angle_alpha   90.00
_cell.angle_beta   90.00
_cell.angle_gamma   90.00
#
_symmetry.space_group_name_H-M   'P 1'
#
loop_
_entity.id
_entity.type
_entity.pdbx_description
1 polymer ?
#
loop_
_entity_poly.entity_id
_entity_poly.type
_entity_poly.pdbx_seq_one_letter_code
_entity_poly.pdbx_strand_id
1 'polypeptide(L)'
;MDRRQLTFVYTADDRIDFRELVRDLARRFGGRIEMRQVGVREEARRLGGIDTCGLVLCCASFLTDVKPISAKQAKALELPIDDPRLLGVCGRLKCCLMFEMMDAQGKITPQAQQLITPTKPNSPPSSTLPA
;
A
#
# COMPACT_ATOMS: atom_id res chain seq x y z
N MET A 1 25.58 -25.93 -6.49
CA MET A 1 24.49 -26.55 -5.69
C MET A 1 23.71 -25.42 -5.06
N ASP A 2 22.55 -25.11 -5.61
CA ASP A 2 21.70 -24.00 -5.15
C ASP A 2 21.00 -24.43 -3.86
N ARG A 3 21.47 -23.93 -2.71
CA ARG A 3 20.96 -24.37 -1.41
C ARG A 3 19.63 -23.65 -1.17
N ARG A 4 18.50 -24.36 -1.22
CA ARG A 4 17.17 -23.80 -0.96
C ARG A 4 17.17 -22.98 0.33
N GLN A 5 16.94 -21.67 0.21
CA GLN A 5 16.75 -20.74 1.31
C GLN A 5 15.26 -20.44 1.44
N LEU A 6 14.72 -20.62 2.64
CA LEU A 6 13.34 -20.32 2.97
C LEU A 6 13.33 -19.13 3.94
N THR A 7 12.63 -18.06 3.56
CA THR A 7 12.49 -16.86 4.38
C THR A 7 11.08 -16.83 4.99
N PHE A 8 11.01 -16.88 6.32
CA PHE A 8 9.78 -16.73 7.09
C PHE A 8 9.66 -15.28 7.55
N VAL A 9 8.59 -14.62 7.12
CA VAL A 9 8.31 -13.24 7.48
C VAL A 9 7.39 -13.22 8.69
N TYR A 10 7.72 -12.41 9.70
CA TYR A 10 6.95 -12.29 10.93
C TYR A 10 6.89 -10.85 11.43
N THR A 11 5.89 -10.55 12.25
CA THR A 11 5.77 -9.30 13.01
C THR A 11 5.81 -9.64 14.49
N ALA A 12 6.50 -8.81 15.28
CA ALA A 12 6.58 -8.93 16.72
C ALA A 12 6.90 -7.56 17.32
N ASP A 13 6.34 -7.25 18.49
CA ASP A 13 6.67 -6.05 19.24
C ASP A 13 8.02 -6.20 19.97
N ASP A 14 8.28 -7.40 20.49
CA ASP A 14 9.48 -7.73 21.25
C ASP A 14 10.40 -8.71 20.50
N ARG A 15 11.62 -8.88 21.03
CA ARG A 15 12.57 -9.89 20.53
C ARG A 15 12.08 -11.29 20.88
N ILE A 16 11.92 -12.12 19.85
CA ILE A 16 11.52 -13.52 19.98
C ILE A 16 12.73 -14.44 19.73
N ASP A 17 12.95 -15.43 20.60
CA ASP A 17 13.97 -16.47 20.39
C ASP A 17 13.41 -17.60 19.50
N PHE A 18 13.91 -17.69 18.27
CA PHE A 18 13.49 -18.70 17.31
C PHE A 18 14.41 -19.92 17.22
N ARG A 19 15.39 -20.08 18.14
CA ARG A 19 16.42 -21.12 18.01
C ARG A 19 15.85 -22.54 17.85
N GLU A 20 14.84 -22.90 18.64
CA GLU A 20 14.20 -24.21 18.55
C GLU A 20 13.37 -24.35 17.27
N LEU A 21 12.52 -23.36 16.97
CA LEU A 21 11.69 -23.35 15.76
C LEU A 21 12.53 -23.44 14.47
N VAL A 22 13.65 -22.70 14.40
CA VAL A 22 14.55 -22.72 13.25
C VAL A 22 15.17 -24.11 13.07
N ARG A 23 15.52 -24.81 14.15
CA ARG A 23 16.03 -26.19 14.07
C ARG A 23 14.97 -27.13 13.52
N ASP A 24 13.72 -26.99 13.94
CA ASP A 24 12.61 -27.82 13.48
C ASP A 24 12.30 -27.58 12.00
N LEU A 25 12.22 -26.32 11.60
CA LEU A 25 12.01 -25.94 10.20
C LEU A 25 13.17 -26.40 9.30
N ALA A 26 14.42 -26.25 9.75
CA ALA A 26 15.59 -26.69 8.99
C ALA A 26 15.59 -28.22 8.79
N ARG A 27 15.23 -28.99 9.83
CA ARG A 27 15.07 -30.45 9.74
C ARG A 27 13.95 -30.83 8.78
N ARG A 28 12.81 -30.14 8.82
CA ARG A 28 11.64 -30.45 8.00
C ARG A 28 11.81 -30.10 6.52
N PHE A 29 12.43 -28.96 6.22
CA PHE A 29 12.51 -28.44 4.85
C PHE A 29 13.89 -28.66 4.19
N GLY A 30 14.90 -29.12 4.94
CA GLY A 30 16.21 -29.47 4.40
C GLY A 30 16.96 -28.28 3.78
N GLY A 31 16.76 -27.07 4.32
CA GLY A 31 17.24 -25.81 3.73
C GLY A 31 17.73 -24.80 4.76
N ARG A 32 18.27 -23.67 4.27
CA ARG A 32 18.62 -22.54 5.14
C ARG A 32 17.33 -21.81 5.52
N ILE A 33 17.05 -21.74 6.82
CA ILE A 33 15.91 -20.96 7.33
C ILE A 33 16.40 -19.56 7.67
N GLU A 34 15.70 -18.56 7.16
CA GLU A 34 15.89 -17.15 7.48
C GLU A 34 14.61 -16.62 8.11
N MET A 35 14.73 -16.04 9.31
CA MET A 35 13.62 -15.36 9.97
C MET A 35 13.74 -13.86 9.69
N ARG A 36 12.75 -13.28 9.01
CA ARG A 36 12.74 -11.85 8.66
C ARG A 36 11.62 -11.13 9.39
N GLN A 37 11.99 -10.25 10.31
CA GLN A 37 11.03 -9.36 10.95
C GLN A 37 10.60 -8.26 9.97
N VAL A 38 9.31 -7.97 9.94
CA VAL A 38 8.75 -6.81 9.23
C VAL A 38 7.91 -5.98 10.19
N GLY A 39 7.72 -4.70 9.84
CA GLY A 39 6.84 -3.83 10.62
C GLY A 39 5.36 -4.05 10.27
N VAL A 40 4.47 -3.65 11.18
CA VAL A 40 3.01 -3.75 11.06
C VAL A 40 2.44 -3.23 9.73
N ARG A 41 3.04 -2.19 9.14
CA ARG A 41 2.61 -1.67 7.83
C ARG A 41 2.97 -2.61 6.68
N GLU A 42 4.15 -3.22 6.73
CA GLU A 42 4.57 -4.15 5.68
C GLU A 42 3.80 -5.47 5.79
N GLU A 43 3.44 -5.90 7.00
CA GLU A 43 2.48 -6.98 7.21
C GLU A 43 1.13 -6.65 6.56
N ALA A 44 0.52 -5.51 6.90
CA ALA A 44 -0.75 -5.09 6.30
C ALA A 44 -0.65 -4.99 4.77
N ARG A 45 0.49 -4.51 4.23
CA ARG A 45 0.75 -4.49 2.79
C ARG A 45 0.76 -5.89 2.19
N ARG A 46 1.45 -6.84 2.83
CA ARG A 46 1.59 -8.22 2.34
C ARG A 46 0.27 -8.99 2.38
N LEU A 47 -0.52 -8.77 3.42
CA LEU A 47 -1.86 -9.35 3.55
C LEU A 47 -2.86 -8.68 2.60
N GLY A 48 -2.69 -7.38 2.34
CA GLY A 48 -3.64 -6.59 1.58
C GLY A 48 -4.93 -6.33 2.38
N GLY A 49 -5.99 -5.96 1.67
CA GLY A 49 -7.31 -5.72 2.25
C GLY A 49 -7.85 -4.33 1.98
N ILE A 50 -8.92 -3.99 2.71
CA ILE A 50 -9.66 -2.72 2.58
C ILE A 50 -9.42 -1.89 3.85
N ASP A 51 -9.11 -0.60 3.68
CA ASP A 51 -8.95 0.33 4.79
C ASP A 51 -10.31 0.88 5.27
N THR A 52 -10.31 1.63 6.36
CA THR A 52 -11.52 2.30 6.89
C THR A 52 -12.17 3.30 5.92
N CYS A 53 -11.48 3.70 4.84
CA CYS A 53 -12.07 4.49 3.76
C CYS A 53 -12.86 3.68 2.71
N GLY A 54 -12.94 2.35 2.85
CA GLY A 54 -13.64 1.47 1.91
C GLY A 54 -12.84 1.15 0.63
N LEU A 55 -11.60 1.62 0.53
CA LEU A 55 -10.70 1.34 -0.60
C LEU A 55 -9.61 0.35 -0.22
N VAL A 56 -9.01 -0.28 -1.23
CA VAL A 56 -7.83 -1.14 -1.05
C VAL A 56 -6.69 -0.33 -0.42
N LEU A 57 -5.91 -0.95 0.47
CA LEU A 57 -4.77 -0.31 1.13
C LEU A 57 -3.84 0.38 0.09
N CYS A 58 -3.65 1.71 0.22
CA CYS A 58 -2.79 2.47 -0.71
C CYS A 58 -1.37 1.84 -0.78
N CYS A 59 -0.85 1.29 0.34
CA CYS A 59 0.47 0.63 0.37
C CYS A 59 0.53 -0.74 -0.33
N ALA A 60 -0.60 -1.41 -0.53
CA ALA A 60 -0.72 -2.66 -1.27
C ALA A 60 -1.14 -2.47 -2.73
N SER A 61 -1.51 -1.25 -3.12
CA SER A 61 -1.97 -0.90 -4.45
C SER A 61 -0.93 -0.08 -5.21
N PHE A 62 -1.01 1.25 -5.15
CA PHE A 62 -0.19 2.14 -5.98
C PHE A 62 1.00 2.74 -5.23
N LEU A 63 0.93 2.85 -3.89
CA LEU A 63 1.94 3.51 -3.08
C LEU A 63 2.87 2.47 -2.42
N THR A 64 3.67 1.75 -3.21
CA THR A 64 4.46 0.61 -2.69
C THR A 64 5.66 1.01 -1.83
N ASP A 65 6.22 2.21 -2.05
CA ASP A 65 7.35 2.79 -1.28
C ASP A 65 6.89 3.94 -0.38
N VAL A 66 6.18 3.59 0.71
CA VAL A 66 5.65 4.58 1.65
C VAL A 66 6.64 4.86 2.76
N LYS A 67 7.15 6.10 2.81
CA LYS A 67 7.86 6.59 4.00
C LYS A 67 6.87 6.84 5.14
N PRO A 68 7.24 6.54 6.40
CA PRO A 68 6.39 6.88 7.54
C PRO A 68 6.14 8.39 7.58
N ILE A 69 4.88 8.78 7.81
CA ILE A 69 4.50 10.17 7.99
C ILE A 69 4.82 10.55 9.43
N SER A 70 5.60 11.60 9.61
CA SER A 70 5.88 12.14 10.94
C SER A 70 4.69 12.94 11.46
N ALA A 71 4.51 13.01 12.78
CA ALA A 71 3.47 13.83 13.39
C ALA A 71 3.57 15.31 12.96
N LYS A 72 4.80 15.85 12.79
CA LYS A 72 5.01 17.21 12.29
C LYS A 72 4.46 17.42 10.88
N GLN A 73 4.62 16.43 10.01
CA GLN A 73 4.07 16.47 8.65
C GLN A 73 2.54 16.42 8.66
N ALA A 74 1.95 15.58 9.51
CA ALA A 74 0.50 15.55 9.67
C ALA A 74 -0.07 16.88 10.21
N LYS A 75 0.63 17.57 11.13
CA LYS A 75 0.23 18.90 11.62
C LYS A 75 0.25 19.95 10.50
N ALA A 76 1.16 19.82 9.53
CA ALA A 76 1.29 20.76 8.43
C ALA A 76 0.12 20.67 7.43
N LEU A 77 -0.63 19.57 7.44
CA LEU A 77 -1.87 19.41 6.67
C LEU A 77 -3.09 19.97 7.42
N GLU A 78 -2.88 20.61 8.58
CA GLU A 78 -3.94 21.15 9.45
C GLU A 78 -4.97 20.10 9.87
N LEU A 79 -4.58 18.82 9.87
CA LEU A 79 -5.44 17.70 10.25
C LEU A 79 -5.41 17.45 11.76
N PRO A 80 -6.55 17.08 12.37
CA PRO A 80 -6.60 16.66 13.77
C PRO A 80 -5.87 15.32 13.94
N ILE A 81 -4.63 15.34 14.42
CA ILE A 81 -3.76 14.14 14.54
C ILE A 81 -4.36 13.05 15.43
N ASP A 82 -5.19 13.45 16.40
CA ASP A 82 -5.82 12.53 17.34
C ASP A 82 -7.08 11.86 16.75
N ASP A 83 -7.43 12.16 15.49
CA ASP A 83 -8.56 11.54 14.82
C ASP A 83 -8.24 10.10 14.39
N PRO A 84 -8.94 9.08 14.95
CA PRO A 84 -8.70 7.68 14.60
C PRO A 84 -8.97 7.38 13.12
N ARG A 85 -9.75 8.22 12.43
CA ARG A 85 -10.00 8.09 10.97
C ARG A 85 -8.75 8.33 10.14
N LEU A 86 -7.71 8.97 10.70
CA LEU A 86 -6.41 9.15 10.04
C LEU A 86 -5.50 7.93 10.15
N LEU A 87 -5.85 6.96 11.00
CA LEU A 87 -5.11 5.72 11.14
C LEU A 87 -5.58 4.71 10.09
N GLY A 88 -4.64 4.04 9.45
CA GLY A 88 -4.94 2.87 8.63
C GLY A 88 -5.08 1.61 9.48
N VAL A 89 -5.52 0.51 8.87
CA VAL A 89 -5.66 -0.80 9.54
C VAL A 89 -4.41 -1.27 10.29
N CYS A 90 -3.23 -0.82 9.88
CA CYS A 90 -1.95 -1.12 10.53
C CYS A 90 -1.66 -0.29 11.80
N GLY A 91 -2.60 0.55 12.24
CA GLY A 91 -2.45 1.42 13.42
C GLY A 91 -1.52 2.62 13.24
N ARG A 92 -1.01 2.86 12.02
CA ARG A 92 -0.22 4.05 11.68
C ARG A 92 -1.00 4.99 10.77
N LEU A 93 -0.59 6.25 10.72
CA LEU A 93 -1.17 7.26 9.81
C LEU A 93 -1.31 6.74 8.38
N LYS A 94 -2.44 7.03 7.73
CA LYS A 94 -2.78 6.57 6.39
C LYS A 94 -1.71 6.96 5.38
N CYS A 95 -1.37 6.02 4.51
CA CYS A 95 -0.37 6.23 3.47
C CYS A 95 -0.83 7.24 2.39
N CYS A 96 -2.13 7.39 2.20
CA CYS A 96 -2.69 8.33 1.23
C CYS A 96 -2.47 9.81 1.66
N LEU A 97 -2.27 10.09 2.96
CA LEU A 97 -1.82 11.41 3.43
C LEU A 97 -0.42 11.78 2.89
N MET A 98 0.46 10.79 2.70
CA MET A 98 1.77 11.02 2.08
C MET A 98 1.60 11.38 0.60
N PHE A 99 0.66 10.72 -0.08
CA PHE A 99 0.37 11.02 -1.48
C PHE A 99 -0.10 12.47 -1.64
N GLU A 100 -1.03 12.94 -0.83
CA GLU A 100 -1.49 14.34 -0.85
C GLU A 100 -0.34 15.33 -0.61
N MET A 101 0.58 15.01 0.30
CA MET A 101 1.77 15.83 0.52
C MET A 101 2.71 15.85 -0.69
N MET A 102 2.90 14.71 -1.34
CA MET A 102 3.73 14.63 -2.55
C MET A 102 3.12 15.43 -3.69
N ASP A 103 1.79 15.41 -3.82
CA ASP A 103 1.05 16.16 -4.83
C ASP A 103 1.18 17.66 -4.61
N ALA A 104 0.93 18.12 -3.38
CA ALA A 104 1.08 19.53 -2.99
C ALA A 104 2.51 20.06 -3.18
N GLN A 105 3.51 19.18 -3.18
CA GLN A 105 4.92 19.52 -3.39
C GLN A 105 5.35 19.41 -4.88
N GLY A 106 4.42 19.11 -5.79
CA GLY A 106 4.71 18.91 -7.21
C GLY A 106 5.62 17.71 -7.49
N LYS A 107 5.71 16.76 -6.56
CA LYS A 107 6.56 15.54 -6.69
C LYS A 107 5.84 14.40 -7.40
N ILE A 108 4.54 14.55 -7.63
CA ILE A 108 3.76 13.65 -8.47
C ILE A 108 3.82 14.21 -9.87
N THR A 109 4.62 13.59 -10.74
CA THR A 109 4.42 13.75 -12.17
C THR A 109 3.15 13.00 -12.52
N PRO A 110 2.08 13.65 -13.03
CA PRO A 110 0.97 12.92 -13.57
C PRO A 110 1.50 12.10 -14.74
N GLN A 111 1.57 10.79 -14.59
CA GLN A 111 1.53 9.94 -15.77
C GLN A 111 0.16 10.18 -16.37
N ALA A 112 0.10 11.07 -17.35
CA ALA A 112 -1.08 11.28 -18.16
C ALA A 112 -1.40 9.95 -18.84
N GLN A 113 -2.16 9.10 -18.16
CA GLN A 113 -2.99 8.12 -18.84
C GLN A 113 -3.84 8.96 -19.77
N GLN A 114 -3.60 8.84 -21.07
CA GLN A 114 -4.42 9.51 -22.07
C GLN A 114 -5.86 9.11 -21.77
N LEU A 115 -6.62 10.03 -21.17
CA LEU A 115 -8.05 9.83 -21.00
C LEU A 115 -8.57 9.64 -22.42
N ILE A 116 -9.17 8.47 -22.67
CA ILE A 116 -9.84 8.21 -23.94
C ILE A 116 -10.97 9.24 -24.00
N THR A 117 -10.76 10.32 -24.76
CA THR A 117 -11.79 11.30 -25.01
C THR A 117 -12.94 10.56 -25.70
N PRO A 118 -14.17 10.56 -25.16
CA PRO A 118 -15.29 9.96 -25.86
C PRO A 118 -15.47 10.73 -27.17
N THR A 119 -15.17 10.10 -28.30
CA THR A 119 -15.48 10.64 -29.61
C THR A 119 -16.99 10.83 -29.65
N LYS A 120 -17.46 12.08 -29.81
CA LYS A 120 -18.88 12.36 -30.04
C LYS A 120 -19.39 11.43 -31.15
N PRO A 121 -20.46 10.64 -30.94
CA PRO A 121 -21.05 9.91 -32.04
C PRO A 121 -21.58 10.94 -33.04
N ASN A 122 -21.12 10.83 -34.29
CA ASN A 122 -21.62 11.62 -35.40
C ASN A 122 -23.16 11.54 -35.41
N SER A 123 -23.82 12.67 -35.23
CA SER A 123 -25.25 12.81 -35.48
C SER A 123 -25.51 12.52 -36.96
N PRO A 124 -26.38 11.57 -37.33
CA PRO A 124 -26.75 11.39 -38.73
C PRO A 124 -27.52 12.63 -39.23
N PRO A 125 -27.40 12.99 -40.52
CA PRO A 125 -28.11 14.14 -41.08
C PRO A 125 -29.62 13.90 -41.05
N SER A 126 -30.34 14.92 -40.60
CA SER A 126 -31.80 15.00 -40.58
C SER A 126 -32.39 14.79 -41.97
N SER A 127 -33.07 13.67 -42.20
CA SER A 127 -33.94 13.50 -43.36
C SER A 127 -35.31 14.12 -43.07
N THR A 128 -35.56 15.25 -43.72
CA THR A 128 -36.86 15.90 -43.85
C THR A 128 -37.86 14.94 -44.51
N LEU A 129 -39.00 14.66 -43.86
CA LEU A 129 -40.16 14.09 -44.55
C LEU A 129 -40.90 15.22 -45.29
N PRO A 130 -41.30 15.06 -46.57
CA PRO A 130 -42.31 15.92 -47.17
C PRO A 130 -43.72 15.45 -46.76
N ALA A 131 -44.67 16.37 -46.91
CA ALA A 131 -46.06 16.36 -46.45
C ALA A 131 -46.93 15.22 -47.00
#